data_AF-A0A428N872-F1
#
_entry.id   AF-A0A428N872-F1
#
_cell.length_a   1.000
_cell.length_b   1.000
_cell.length_c   1.000
_cell.angle_alpha   90.00
_cell.angle_beta   90.00
_cell.angle_gamma   90.00
#
_symmetry.space_group_name_H-M   'P 1'
#
loop_
_entity.id
_entity.type
_entity.pdbx_description
1 polymer ?
#
loop_
_entity_poly.entity_id
_entity_poly.type
_entity_poly.pdbx_seq_one_letter_code
_entity_poly.pdbx_strand_id
1 'polypeptide(L)'
;MVLTEEILKKKTPQQLTALLYEACIRNLEEAIYYMENKKYMESNQKVQKSIDIVERLGAGINYEAGIIADELDALYNYINNQLLRANIEKNVEITQEVLTLVNNLAVSWNQALQSQTDKQSQLTKARTNAYEQHIKYGK
;
A
#
# COMPACT_ATOMS: atom_id res chain seq x y z
N MET A 1 -1.51 -9.66 -13.58
CA MET A 1 -0.11 -9.37 -13.93
C MET A 1 0.78 -10.34 -13.16
N VAL A 2 1.59 -11.17 -13.83
CA VAL A 2 2.51 -12.08 -13.13
C VAL A 2 3.75 -11.28 -12.74
N LEU A 3 3.91 -10.99 -11.45
CA LEU A 3 5.11 -10.34 -10.90
C LEU A 3 6.22 -11.40 -10.81
N THR A 4 7.22 -11.33 -11.70
CA THR A 4 8.38 -12.25 -11.64
C THR A 4 9.31 -11.87 -10.49
N GLU A 5 10.05 -12.83 -9.92
CA GLU A 5 11.04 -12.57 -8.86
C GLU A 5 12.07 -11.50 -9.26
N GLU A 6 12.42 -11.45 -10.54
CA GLU A 6 13.35 -10.47 -11.09
C GLU A 6 12.78 -9.03 -11.01
N ILE A 7 11.48 -8.87 -11.27
CA ILE A 7 10.81 -7.56 -11.18
C ILE A 7 10.75 -7.11 -9.73
N LEU A 8 10.47 -8.02 -8.79
CA LEU A 8 10.39 -7.71 -7.36
C LEU A 8 11.74 -7.22 -6.81
N LYS A 9 12.85 -7.85 -7.21
CA LYS A 9 14.21 -7.44 -6.78
C LYS A 9 14.61 -6.05 -7.24
N LYS A 10 13.97 -5.50 -8.28
CA LYS A 10 14.23 -4.17 -8.82
C LYS A 10 13.34 -3.08 -8.21
N LYS A 11 12.39 -3.44 -7.33
CA LYS A 11 11.48 -2.48 -6.69
C LYS A 11 12.14 -1.84 -5.47
N THR A 12 11.89 -0.56 -5.26
CA THR A 12 12.26 0.12 -4.01
C THR A 12 11.35 -0.36 -2.86
N PRO A 13 11.75 -0.23 -1.59
CA PRO A 13 10.89 -0.55 -0.45
C PRO A 13 9.50 0.11 -0.54
N GLN A 14 9.46 1.37 -0.97
CA GLN A 14 8.22 2.13 -1.09
C GLN A 14 7.31 1.58 -2.21
N GLN A 15 7.90 1.11 -3.31
CA GLN A 15 7.16 0.46 -4.38
C GLN A 15 6.66 -0.93 -3.97
N LEU A 16 7.40 -1.66 -3.12
CA LEU A 16 6.94 -2.93 -2.55
C LEU A 16 5.74 -2.70 -1.63
N THR A 17 5.73 -1.65 -0.82
CA THR A 17 4.55 -1.26 -0.02
C THR A 17 3.34 -0.96 -0.90
N ALA A 18 3.52 -0.26 -2.02
CA ALA A 18 2.43 -0.01 -2.98
C ALA A 18 1.85 -1.31 -3.57
N LEU A 19 2.72 -2.27 -3.91
CA LEU A 19 2.30 -3.58 -4.41
C LEU A 19 1.58 -4.41 -3.34
N LEU A 20 1.93 -4.25 -2.06
CA LEU A 20 1.22 -4.89 -0.95
C LEU A 20 -0.21 -4.36 -0.82
N TYR A 21 -0.38 -3.04 -0.88
CA TYR A 21 -1.72 -2.46 -0.89
C TYR A 21 -2.56 -2.95 -2.08
N GLU A 22 -1.99 -2.96 -3.28
CA GLU A 22 -2.67 -3.46 -4.48
C GLU A 22 -3.07 -4.94 -4.33
N ALA A 23 -2.19 -5.76 -3.75
CA ALA A 23 -2.50 -7.16 -3.49
C ALA A 23 -3.58 -7.33 -2.41
N CYS A 24 -3.59 -6.51 -1.37
CA CYS A 24 -4.63 -6.52 -0.35
C CYS A 24 -5.99 -6.17 -0.95
N ILE A 25 -6.07 -5.07 -1.71
CA ILE A 25 -7.28 -4.63 -2.42
C ILE A 25 -7.86 -5.75 -3.29
N ARG A 26 -7.04 -6.36 -4.15
CA ARG A 26 -7.51 -7.46 -5.01
C ARG A 26 -8.03 -8.66 -4.21
N ASN A 27 -7.35 -9.03 -3.12
CA ASN A 27 -7.84 -10.13 -2.28
C ASN A 27 -9.16 -9.77 -1.60
N LEU A 28 -9.36 -8.52 -1.17
CA LEU A 28 -10.62 -8.06 -0.57
C LEU A 28 -11.77 -8.04 -1.59
N GLU A 29 -11.55 -7.56 -2.81
CA GLU A 29 -12.53 -7.60 -3.90
C GLU A 29 -12.94 -9.04 -4.22
N GLU A 30 -11.98 -9.96 -4.32
CA GLU A 30 -12.25 -11.38 -4.54
C GLU A 30 -12.94 -12.02 -3.32
N ALA A 31 -12.59 -11.62 -2.09
CA ALA A 31 -13.24 -12.10 -0.88
C ALA A 31 -14.72 -11.71 -0.86
N ILE A 32 -15.04 -10.47 -1.19
CA ILE A 32 -16.42 -9.94 -1.31
C ILE A 32 -17.19 -10.75 -2.35
N TYR A 33 -16.64 -10.89 -3.56
CA TYR A 33 -17.26 -11.69 -4.61
C TYR A 33 -17.57 -13.12 -4.15
N TYR A 34 -16.63 -13.78 -3.48
CA TYR A 34 -16.85 -15.13 -2.97
C TYR A 34 -17.86 -15.19 -1.82
N MET A 35 -17.93 -14.18 -0.93
CA MET A 35 -18.94 -14.10 0.13
C MET A 35 -20.35 -13.98 -0.47
N GLU A 36 -20.55 -13.08 -1.42
CA GLU A 36 -21.84 -12.86 -2.10
C GLU A 36 -22.34 -14.12 -2.82
N ASN A 37 -21.40 -14.90 -3.37
CA ASN A 37 -21.68 -16.16 -4.05
C ASN A 37 -21.71 -17.38 -3.10
N LYS A 38 -21.65 -17.16 -1.78
CA LYS A 38 -21.64 -18.22 -0.74
C LYS A 38 -20.50 -19.24 -0.88
N LYS A 39 -19.40 -18.85 -1.54
CA LYS A 39 -18.16 -19.61 -1.69
C LYS A 39 -17.22 -19.34 -0.51
N TYR A 40 -17.62 -19.82 0.66
CA TYR A 40 -17.00 -19.39 1.92
C TYR A 40 -15.57 -19.90 2.13
N MET A 41 -15.18 -21.00 1.50
CA MET A 41 -13.80 -21.51 1.61
C MET A 41 -12.83 -20.59 0.86
N GLU A 42 -13.18 -20.22 -0.37
CA GLU A 42 -12.41 -19.31 -1.20
C GLU A 42 -12.39 -17.91 -0.60
N SER A 43 -13.54 -17.42 -0.11
CA SER A 43 -13.62 -16.16 0.64
C SER A 43 -12.66 -16.18 1.84
N ASN A 44 -12.70 -17.23 2.67
CA ASN A 44 -11.82 -17.36 3.82
C ASN A 44 -10.33 -17.30 3.43
N GLN A 45 -9.93 -18.00 2.36
CA GLN A 45 -8.56 -17.95 1.86
C GLN A 45 -8.14 -16.54 1.45
N LYS A 46 -9.04 -15.77 0.84
CA LYS A 46 -8.78 -14.40 0.44
C LYS A 46 -8.66 -13.46 1.63
N VAL A 47 -9.56 -13.57 2.61
CA VAL A 47 -9.46 -12.75 3.82
C VAL A 47 -8.19 -13.05 4.62
N GLN A 48 -7.80 -14.32 4.76
CA GLN A 48 -6.54 -14.68 5.43
C GLN A 48 -5.33 -14.04 4.74
N LYS A 49 -5.27 -14.09 3.41
CA LYS A 49 -4.21 -13.40 2.66
C LYS A 49 -4.20 -11.89 2.86
N SER A 50 -5.36 -11.26 2.98
CA SER A 50 -5.45 -9.83 3.28
C SER A 50 -4.91 -9.52 4.69
N ILE A 51 -5.25 -10.34 5.69
CA ILE A 51 -4.71 -10.23 7.06
C ILE A 51 -3.18 -10.35 7.05
N ASP A 52 -2.63 -11.40 6.42
CA ASP A 52 -1.18 -11.61 6.32
C ASP A 52 -0.46 -10.40 5.70
N ILE A 53 -1.07 -9.77 4.69
CA ILE A 53 -0.50 -8.57 4.05
C ILE A 53 -0.51 -7.39 5.02
N VAL A 54 -1.62 -7.15 5.73
CA VAL A 54 -1.76 -6.03 6.67
C VAL A 54 -0.82 -6.20 7.87
N GLU A 55 -0.70 -7.42 8.41
CA GLU A 55 0.31 -7.73 9.44
C GLU A 55 1.73 -7.42 8.97
N ARG A 56 2.05 -7.78 7.72
CA ARG A 56 3.37 -7.48 7.14
C ARG A 56 3.60 -5.99 6.88
N LEU A 57 2.56 -5.23 6.56
CA LEU A 57 2.62 -3.77 6.49
C LEU A 57 2.91 -3.17 7.88
N GLY A 58 2.24 -3.64 8.92
CA GLY A 58 2.47 -3.23 10.31
C GLY A 58 3.90 -3.53 10.78
N ALA A 59 4.40 -4.75 10.51
CA ALA A 59 5.77 -5.13 10.83
C ALA A 59 6.83 -4.29 10.10
N GLY A 60 6.45 -3.63 8.99
CA GLY A 60 7.31 -2.75 8.20
C GLY A 60 7.27 -1.27 8.60
N ILE A 61 6.53 -0.90 9.65
CA ILE A 61 6.43 0.49 10.10
C ILE A 61 7.78 0.99 10.61
N ASN A 62 8.18 2.19 10.15
CA ASN A 62 9.29 2.92 10.73
C ASN A 62 8.79 3.82 11.88
N TYR A 63 9.00 3.38 13.12
CA TYR A 63 8.58 4.11 14.32
C TYR A 63 9.34 5.43 14.55
N GLU A 64 10.45 5.67 13.84
CA GLU A 64 11.12 6.98 13.84
C GLU A 64 10.25 8.08 13.18
N ALA A 65 9.19 7.70 12.44
CA ALA A 65 8.22 8.64 11.88
C ALA A 65 7.29 9.28 12.93
N GLY A 66 7.41 8.90 14.21
CA GLY A 66 6.66 9.50 15.32
C GLY A 66 5.18 9.17 15.25
N ILE A 67 4.32 10.16 15.55
CA ILE A 67 2.86 9.99 15.69
C ILE A 67 2.21 9.26 14.51
N ILE A 68 2.67 9.51 13.28
CA ILE A 68 2.13 8.86 12.08
C ILE A 68 2.34 7.33 12.10
N ALA A 69 3.46 6.86 12.68
CA ALA A 69 3.71 5.43 12.83
C ALA A 69 2.70 4.78 13.77
N ASP A 70 2.43 5.41 14.91
CA ASP A 70 1.48 4.91 15.91
C ASP A 70 0.03 4.91 15.36
N GLU A 71 -0.34 5.95 14.62
CA GLU A 71 -1.66 6.04 13.96
C GLU A 71 -1.83 4.96 12.89
N LEU A 72 -0.79 4.67 12.10
CA LEU A 72 -0.81 3.60 11.11
C LEU A 72 -0.88 2.22 11.76
N ASP A 73 -0.13 1.98 12.83
CA ASP A 73 -0.18 0.72 13.56
C ASP A 73 -1.58 0.47 14.15
N ALA A 74 -2.17 1.48 14.80
CA ALA A 74 -3.53 1.41 15.30
C ALA A 74 -4.56 1.11 14.19
N LEU A 75 -4.41 1.75 13.03
CA LEU A 75 -5.30 1.53 11.88
C LEU A 75 -5.15 0.11 11.30
N TYR A 76 -3.94 -0.40 11.15
CA TYR A 76 -3.73 -1.77 10.67
C TYR A 76 -4.28 -2.80 11.66
N ASN A 77 -4.12 -2.58 12.96
CA ASN A 77 -4.72 -3.42 14.00
C ASN A 77 -6.26 -3.40 13.92
N TYR A 78 -6.87 -2.23 13.72
CA TYR A 78 -8.32 -2.13 13.48
C TYR A 78 -8.74 -2.92 12.23
N ILE A 79 -8.04 -2.74 11.11
CA ILE A 79 -8.31 -3.45 9.85
C ILE A 79 -8.27 -4.97 10.05
N ASN A 80 -7.25 -5.50 10.73
CA ASN A 80 -7.12 -6.93 10.99
C ASN A 80 -8.28 -7.47 11.83
N ASN A 81 -8.66 -6.76 12.89
CA ASN A 81 -9.80 -7.14 13.73
C ASN A 81 -11.12 -7.17 12.94
N GLN A 82 -11.34 -6.16 12.09
CA GLN A 82 -12.53 -6.10 11.24
C GLN A 82 -12.55 -7.23 10.21
N LEU A 83 -11.42 -7.56 9.59
CA LEU A 83 -11.31 -8.67 8.65
C LEU A 83 -11.54 -10.02 9.31
N LEU A 84 -11.01 -10.23 10.51
CA LEU A 84 -11.26 -11.45 11.29
C LEU A 84 -12.76 -11.60 11.57
N ARG A 85 -13.40 -10.53 12.05
CA ARG A 85 -14.84 -10.51 12.31
C ARG A 85 -15.66 -10.76 11.05
N ALA A 86 -15.35 -10.04 9.97
CA ALA A 86 -16.03 -10.19 8.68
C ALA A 86 -15.94 -11.63 8.16
N ASN A 87 -14.79 -12.28 8.33
CA ASN A 87 -14.60 -13.65 7.91
C ASN A 87 -15.38 -14.66 8.77
N ILE A 88 -15.48 -14.45 10.08
CA ILE A 88 -16.28 -15.31 10.97
C ILE A 88 -17.77 -15.15 10.65
N GLU A 89 -18.25 -13.91 10.53
CA GLU A 89 -19.66 -13.57 10.31
C GLU A 89 -20.10 -13.70 8.84
N LYS A 90 -19.15 -13.88 7.90
CA LYS A 90 -19.37 -13.77 6.44
C LYS A 90 -20.04 -12.44 6.05
N ASN A 91 -19.59 -11.38 6.71
CA ASN A 91 -20.16 -10.04 6.58
C ASN A 91 -19.48 -9.29 5.42
N VAL A 92 -20.25 -9.08 4.34
CA VAL A 92 -19.78 -8.40 3.13
C VAL A 92 -19.56 -6.91 3.42
N GLU A 93 -20.46 -6.29 4.19
CA GLU A 93 -20.43 -4.86 4.50
C GLU A 93 -19.15 -4.47 5.25
N ILE A 94 -18.73 -5.26 6.25
CA ILE A 94 -17.47 -5.03 6.97
C ILE A 94 -16.27 -5.16 6.01
N THR A 95 -16.29 -6.15 5.12
CA THR A 95 -15.20 -6.35 4.13
C THR A 95 -15.12 -5.18 3.16
N GLN A 96 -16.26 -4.62 2.76
CA GLN A 96 -16.36 -3.45 1.89
C GLN A 96 -15.84 -2.18 2.58
N GLU A 97 -16.16 -1.98 3.87
CA GLU A 97 -15.62 -0.88 4.68
C GLU A 97 -14.08 -0.95 4.74
N VAL A 98 -13.54 -2.14 5.04
CA VAL A 98 -12.08 -2.35 5.05
C VAL A 98 -11.47 -2.09 3.68
N LEU A 99 -12.11 -2.55 2.60
CA LEU A 99 -11.66 -2.28 1.23
C LEU A 99 -11.58 -0.77 0.95
N THR A 100 -12.55 0.01 1.42
CA THR A 100 -12.50 1.48 1.30
C THR A 100 -11.33 2.08 2.07
N LEU A 101 -11.08 1.63 3.31
CA LEU A 101 -9.94 2.10 4.11
C LEU A 101 -8.60 1.81 3.45
N VAL A 102 -8.41 0.57 2.97
CA VAL A 102 -7.17 0.16 2.30
C VAL A 102 -6.98 0.91 0.98
N ASN A 103 -8.05 1.18 0.23
CA ASN A 103 -7.98 2.02 -0.98
C ASN A 103 -7.51 3.44 -0.65
N ASN A 104 -8.06 4.07 0.39
CA ASN A 104 -7.63 5.41 0.79
C ASN A 104 -6.14 5.44 1.16
N LEU A 105 -5.68 4.45 1.93
CA LEU A 105 -4.25 4.31 2.26
C LEU A 105 -3.39 4.13 1.01
N ALA A 106 -3.82 3.29 0.07
CA ALA A 106 -3.11 3.07 -1.19
C ALA A 106 -3.00 4.35 -2.02
N VAL A 107 -4.09 5.14 -2.11
CA VAL A 107 -4.11 6.41 -2.82
C VAL A 107 -3.13 7.40 -2.17
N SER A 108 -3.23 7.60 -0.85
CA SER A 108 -2.33 8.49 -0.12
C SER A 108 -0.86 8.08 -0.24
N TRP A 109 -0.57 6.77 -0.18
CA TRP A 109 0.78 6.25 -0.37
C TRP A 109 1.34 6.53 -1.77
N ASN A 110 0.53 6.29 -2.81
CA ASN A 110 0.93 6.56 -4.18
C ASN A 110 1.14 8.06 -4.46
N GLN A 111 0.33 8.93 -3.86
CA GLN A 111 0.53 10.39 -3.94
C GLN A 111 1.86 10.82 -3.30
N ALA A 112 2.22 10.25 -2.15
CA ALA A 112 3.49 10.52 -1.49
C ALA A 112 4.71 10.08 -2.34
N LEU A 113 4.62 8.90 -2.97
CA LEU A 113 5.61 8.37 -3.92
C LEU A 113 5.84 9.30 -5.12
N GLN A 114 4.76 9.80 -5.72
CA GLN A 114 4.85 10.74 -6.85
C GLN A 114 5.50 12.06 -6.42
N SER A 115 5.08 12.59 -5.27
CA SER A 115 5.63 13.84 -4.71
C SER A 115 7.13 13.76 -4.42
N GLN A 116 7.65 12.61 -3.98
CA GLN A 116 9.09 12.39 -3.81
C GLN A 116 9.83 12.38 -5.16
N THR A 117 9.25 11.72 -6.16
CA THR A 117 9.82 11.64 -7.52
C THR A 117 9.92 13.02 -8.16
N ASP A 118 8.90 13.86 -7.96
CA ASP A 118 8.85 15.22 -8.50
C ASP A 118 9.87 16.14 -7.85
N LYS A 119 10.02 16.09 -6.51
CA LYS A 119 11.04 16.86 -5.77
C LYS A 119 12.46 16.52 -6.24
N GLN A 120 12.76 15.23 -6.41
CA GLN A 120 14.08 14.78 -6.86
C GLN A 120 14.39 15.22 -8.30
N SER A 121 13.38 15.18 -9.17
CA SER A 121 13.48 15.64 -10.56
C SER A 121 13.68 17.16 -10.66
N GLN A 122 13.01 17.93 -9.82
CA GLN A 122 13.18 19.39 -9.73
C GLN A 122 14.57 19.77 -9.21
N LEU A 123 15.07 19.11 -8.17
CA LEU A 123 16.43 19.34 -7.63
C LEU A 123 17.51 19.02 -8.67
N THR A 124 17.32 17.96 -9.46
CA THR A 124 18.26 17.58 -10.52
C THR A 124 18.28 18.62 -11.63
N LYS A 125 17.09 19.06 -12.11
CA LYS A 125 16.97 20.14 -13.11
C LYS A 125 17.57 21.45 -12.61
N ALA A 126 17.33 21.82 -11.35
CA ALA A 126 17.90 23.03 -10.76
C ALA A 126 19.43 22.99 -10.72
N ARG A 127 20.03 21.83 -10.39
CA ARG A 127 21.49 21.64 -10.43
C ARG A 127 22.03 21.72 -11.85
N THR A 128 21.43 21.02 -12.82
CA THR A 128 21.84 21.08 -14.23
C THR A 128 21.78 22.50 -14.78
N ASN A 129 20.68 23.22 -14.51
CA ASN A 129 20.53 24.61 -14.92
C ASN A 129 21.58 25.53 -14.30
N ALA A 130 21.95 25.33 -13.02
CA ALA A 130 23.01 26.09 -12.36
C ALA A 130 24.39 25.83 -13.00
N TYR A 131 24.73 24.58 -13.31
CA TYR A 131 25.96 24.24 -14.04
C TYR A 131 26.00 24.88 -15.43
N GLU A 132 24.90 24.82 -16.18
CA GLU A 132 24.79 25.43 -17.52
C GLU A 132 24.92 26.96 -17.46
N GLN A 133 24.35 27.62 -16.43
CA GLN A 133 24.50 29.06 -16.22
C GLN A 133 25.96 29.45 -15.91
N HIS A 134 26.64 28.70 -15.03
CA HIS A 134 28.04 28.94 -14.72
C HIS A 134 28.96 28.78 -15.94
N ILE A 135 28.69 27.81 -16.82
CA ILE A 135 29.46 27.62 -18.06
C ILE A 135 29.18 28.73 -19.07
N LYS A 136 27.93 29.21 -19.17
CA LYS A 136 27.50 30.20 -20.17
C LYS A 136 27.97 31.62 -19.87
N TYR A 137 28.13 31.97 -18.59
CA TYR A 137 28.48 33.34 -18.15
C TYR A 137 29.83 33.42 -17.42
N GLY A 138 30.58 32.31 -17.33
CA GLY A 138 31.94 32.28 -16.79
C GLY A 138 32.97 32.77 -17.82
N LYS A 139 33.11 34.10 -17.96
CA LYS A 139 34.30 34.78 -18.46
C LYS A 139 34.58 36.00 -17.60
#